data_AF-A0AAV5THW7-F1
#
_entry.id   AF-A0AAV5THW7-F1
#
_cell.length_a   1.000
_cell.length_b   1.000
_cell.length_c   1.000
_cell.angle_alpha   90.00
_cell.angle_beta   90.00
_cell.angle_gamma   90.00
#
_symmetry.space_group_name_H-M   'P 1'
#
loop_
_entity.id
_entity.type
_entity.pdbx_description
1 polymer ?
#
loop_
_entity_poly.entity_id
_entity_poly.type
_entity_poly.pdbx_seq_one_letter_code
_entity_poly.pdbx_strand_id
1 'polypeptide(L)'
;MLETFGRLSDNSLASMVAVHLLCSVSPEYSDAEERAAAYPINVVRNIARQFTTTRFLLIGDMDHLFSVDFERKMREIAARTLEVGKKRVLVYRFFEIEEEESVVRRHRIGKAALRELLNSDKAIVFHSLINMTNGHEIPKLEEWLEGDEKEHPGIFDAHLKYDRREWEPQIVFTRDVPMHDESFPYRIRNNLALVR
;
A
#
# COMPACT_ATOMS: atom_id res chain seq x y z
N MET A 1 -0.46 -10.92 26.51
CA MET A 1 -1.32 -10.35 25.45
C MET A 1 -1.99 -11.49 24.69
N LEU A 2 -2.73 -12.36 25.40
CA LEU A 2 -3.34 -13.59 24.85
C LEU A 2 -4.71 -13.90 25.47
N GLU A 3 -5.34 -12.93 26.13
CA GLU A 3 -6.65 -13.11 26.76
C GLU A 3 -7.57 -11.97 26.35
N THR A 4 -8.29 -12.14 25.23
CA THR A 4 -9.49 -11.35 24.93
C THR A 4 -10.43 -11.97 23.87
N PHE A 5 -10.19 -13.22 23.45
CA PHE A 5 -11.14 -13.95 22.59
C PHE A 5 -12.05 -14.84 23.43
N GLY A 6 -12.88 -14.22 24.27
CA GLY A 6 -13.87 -14.90 25.09
C GLY A 6 -15.25 -14.30 24.88
N ARG A 7 -16.12 -15.07 24.21
CA ARG A 7 -17.57 -14.89 24.03
C ARG A 7 -18.04 -13.90 22.95
N LEU A 8 -18.19 -14.45 21.75
CA LEU A 8 -19.32 -14.13 20.89
C LEU A 8 -20.07 -15.44 20.62
N SER A 9 -21.00 -15.77 21.50
CA SER A 9 -22.04 -16.77 21.24
C SER A 9 -23.29 -16.02 20.80
N ASP A 10 -23.47 -15.82 19.50
CA ASP A 10 -24.77 -15.51 18.92
C ASP A 10 -24.80 -16.01 17.47
N ASN A 11 -25.87 -16.74 17.15
CA ASN A 11 -26.07 -17.56 15.96
C ASN A 11 -26.20 -16.78 14.63
N SER A 12 -25.19 -15.98 14.24
CA SER A 12 -25.13 -15.39 12.88
C SER A 12 -23.80 -15.60 12.12
N LEU A 13 -22.86 -16.38 12.66
CA LEU A 13 -21.54 -16.56 12.06
C LEU A 13 -21.51 -17.70 11.04
N ALA A 14 -22.09 -17.48 9.86
CA ALA A 14 -21.80 -18.28 8.66
C ALA A 14 -20.52 -17.80 7.92
N SER A 15 -19.63 -17.06 8.60
CA SER A 15 -18.32 -16.67 8.08
C SER A 15 -17.24 -16.86 9.15
N MET A 16 -17.15 -18.05 9.73
CA MET A 16 -15.84 -18.52 10.18
C MET A 16 -15.01 -18.73 8.92
N VAL A 17 -14.34 -17.67 8.45
CA VAL A 17 -13.12 -17.85 7.67
C VAL A 17 -12.28 -18.77 8.52
N ALA A 18 -12.07 -20.00 8.05
CA ALA A 18 -11.29 -20.98 8.77
C ALA A 18 -9.83 -20.52 8.74
N VAL A 19 -9.46 -19.63 9.66
CA VAL A 19 -8.08 -19.20 9.90
C VAL A 19 -7.21 -20.44 10.13
N HIS A 20 -7.80 -21.51 10.67
CA HIS A 20 -7.15 -22.82 10.81
C HIS A 20 -6.69 -23.46 9.49
N LEU A 21 -7.31 -23.15 8.34
CA LEU A 21 -6.85 -23.62 7.02
C LEU A 21 -5.65 -22.81 6.48
N LEU A 22 -5.41 -21.58 6.97
CA LEU A 22 -4.18 -20.83 6.67
C LEU A 22 -2.97 -21.38 7.42
N CYS A 23 -3.22 -22.11 8.51
CA CYS A 23 -2.21 -22.77 9.33
C CYS A 23 -2.10 -24.28 9.05
N SER A 24 -2.41 -24.74 7.83
CA SER A 24 -1.86 -26.03 7.41
C SER A 24 -0.33 -25.92 7.43
N VAL A 25 0.36 -26.92 7.96
CA VAL A 25 1.83 -27.01 7.91
C VAL A 25 2.24 -26.78 6.46
N SER A 26 2.85 -25.62 6.19
CA SER A 26 3.37 -25.32 4.87
C SER A 26 4.30 -26.47 4.45
N PRO A 27 4.24 -26.93 3.20
CA PRO A 27 5.27 -27.83 2.69
C PRO A 27 6.65 -27.28 3.04
N GLU A 28 7.58 -28.14 3.45
CA GLU A 28 8.98 -27.74 3.54
C GLU A 28 9.48 -27.45 2.12
N TYR A 29 9.44 -26.19 1.72
CA TYR A 29 10.02 -25.72 0.47
C TYR A 29 11.54 -25.62 0.65
N SER A 30 12.29 -26.38 -0.15
CA SER A 30 13.75 -26.27 -0.19
C SER A 30 14.21 -25.00 -0.90
N ASP A 31 13.38 -24.47 -1.81
CA ASP A 31 13.69 -23.30 -2.61
C ASP A 31 13.02 -22.01 -2.08
N ALA A 32 13.79 -20.92 -2.07
CA ALA A 32 13.34 -19.64 -1.52
C ALA A 32 12.28 -18.95 -2.39
N GLU A 33 12.33 -19.15 -3.71
CA GLU A 33 11.35 -18.61 -4.65
C GLU A 33 10.04 -19.38 -4.56
N GLU A 34 10.09 -20.71 -4.47
CA GLU A 34 8.91 -21.55 -4.22
C GLU A 34 8.21 -21.17 -2.91
N ARG A 35 8.99 -20.98 -1.84
CA ARG A 35 8.47 -20.53 -0.55
C ARG A 35 7.81 -19.15 -0.64
N ALA A 36 8.41 -18.23 -1.40
CA ALA A 36 7.82 -16.92 -1.63
C ALA A 36 6.53 -17.04 -2.43
N ALA A 37 6.52 -17.78 -3.54
CA ALA A 37 5.34 -17.99 -4.39
C ALA A 37 4.16 -18.61 -3.64
N ALA A 38 4.43 -19.49 -2.67
CA ALA A 38 3.44 -20.13 -1.82
C ALA A 38 2.92 -19.24 -0.68
N TYR A 39 3.52 -18.07 -0.43
CA TYR A 39 3.09 -17.20 0.66
C TYR A 39 1.70 -16.60 0.37
N PRO A 40 0.67 -16.84 1.21
CA PRO A 40 -0.73 -16.55 0.89
C PRO A 40 -1.13 -15.08 1.11
N ILE A 41 -0.29 -14.15 0.66
CA ILE A 41 -0.44 -12.71 0.88
C ILE A 41 -1.81 -12.17 0.40
N ASN A 42 -2.31 -12.63 -0.74
CA ASN A 42 -3.60 -12.15 -1.27
C ASN A 42 -4.79 -12.68 -0.46
N VAL A 43 -4.69 -13.89 0.10
CA VAL A 43 -5.69 -14.40 1.04
C VAL A 43 -5.72 -13.53 2.30
N VAL A 44 -4.55 -13.22 2.87
CA VAL A 44 -4.45 -12.35 4.06
C VAL A 44 -5.00 -10.95 3.77
N ARG A 45 -4.70 -10.37 2.60
CA ARG A 45 -5.25 -9.08 2.17
C ARG A 45 -6.77 -9.12 2.01
N ASN A 46 -7.32 -10.16 1.40
CA ASN A 46 -8.76 -10.29 1.21
C ASN A 46 -9.50 -10.42 2.55
N ILE A 47 -8.95 -11.18 3.48
CA ILE A 47 -9.46 -11.25 4.86
C ILE A 47 -9.45 -9.86 5.49
N ALA A 48 -8.31 -9.17 5.49
CA ALA A 48 -8.21 -7.81 6.05
C ALA A 48 -9.23 -6.84 5.41
N ARG A 49 -9.45 -6.94 4.09
CA ARG A 49 -10.43 -6.13 3.36
C ARG A 49 -11.87 -6.43 3.76
N GLN A 50 -12.22 -7.69 4.01
CA GLN A 50 -13.57 -8.08 4.47
C GLN A 50 -13.91 -7.48 5.84
N PHE A 51 -12.92 -7.36 6.72
CA PHE A 51 -13.11 -6.79 8.07
C PHE A 51 -12.98 -5.26 8.14
N THR A 52 -12.59 -4.61 7.04
CA THR A 52 -12.46 -3.15 7.01
C THR A 52 -13.82 -2.50 6.76
N THR A 53 -14.12 -1.38 7.44
CA THR A 53 -15.40 -0.61 7.32
C THR A 53 -15.27 0.78 6.67
N THR A 54 -14.05 1.28 6.44
CA THR A 54 -13.77 2.59 5.80
C THR A 54 -14.07 2.64 4.29
N ARG A 55 -14.51 3.80 3.77
CA ARG A 55 -14.81 3.95 2.32
C ARG A 55 -13.58 3.82 1.42
N PHE A 56 -12.45 4.33 1.89
CA PHE A 56 -11.16 4.33 1.18
C PHE A 56 -10.20 3.36 1.85
N LEU A 57 -9.46 2.64 1.01
CA LEU A 57 -8.53 1.59 1.40
C LEU A 57 -7.17 1.88 0.76
N LEU A 58 -6.13 1.50 1.49
CA LEU A 58 -4.78 1.36 1.00
C LEU A 58 -4.18 0.14 1.69
N ILE A 59 -3.27 -0.56 1.02
CA ILE A 59 -2.55 -1.71 1.57
C ILE A 59 -1.08 -1.35 1.54
N GLY A 60 -0.43 -1.42 2.70
CA GLY A 60 0.99 -1.14 2.83
C GLY A 60 1.71 -2.28 3.55
N ASP A 61 3.03 -2.29 3.41
CA ASP A 61 3.89 -3.20 4.16
C ASP A 61 4.02 -2.71 5.61
N MET A 62 4.41 -3.60 6.53
CA MET A 62 4.44 -3.28 7.97
C MET A 62 5.43 -2.16 8.30
N ASP A 63 6.48 -2.01 7.50
CA ASP A 63 7.52 -1.00 7.70
C ASP A 63 7.20 0.34 7.00
N HIS A 64 6.04 0.45 6.36
CA HIS A 64 5.62 1.70 5.73
C HIS A 64 5.21 2.75 6.77
N LEU A 65 5.94 3.86 6.79
CA LEU A 65 5.60 5.07 7.53
C LEU A 65 4.92 6.07 6.59
N PHE A 66 3.82 6.66 7.04
CA PHE A 66 3.11 7.68 6.29
C PHE A 66 3.63 9.08 6.62
N SER A 67 3.70 9.94 5.62
CA SER A 67 4.09 11.34 5.80
C SER A 67 3.16 12.08 6.76
N VAL A 68 3.63 13.19 7.31
CA VAL A 68 2.81 14.06 8.16
C VAL A 68 1.51 14.43 7.45
N ASP A 69 0.39 14.25 8.15
CA ASP A 69 -0.99 14.49 7.69
C ASP A 69 -1.44 13.65 6.49
N PHE A 70 -0.77 12.54 6.16
CA PHE A 70 -1.10 11.73 5.00
C PHE A 70 -2.57 11.33 4.95
N GLU A 71 -3.13 10.75 6.03
CA GLU A 71 -4.53 10.31 6.09
C GLU A 71 -5.49 11.45 5.78
N ARG A 72 -5.34 12.58 6.48
CA ARG A 72 -6.18 13.76 6.29
C ARG A 72 -6.11 14.23 4.83
N LYS A 73 -4.89 14.41 4.31
CA LYS A 73 -4.69 14.94 2.96
C LYS A 73 -5.26 14.01 1.90
N MET A 74 -4.99 12.72 2.04
CA MET A 74 -5.44 11.69 1.11
C MET A 74 -6.95 11.50 1.14
N ARG A 75 -7.57 11.50 2.34
CA ARG A 75 -9.02 11.43 2.51
C ARG A 75 -9.73 12.60 1.85
N GLU A 76 -9.21 13.82 2.02
CA GLU A 76 -9.77 15.02 1.38
C GLU A 76 -9.73 14.93 -0.15
N ILE A 77 -8.64 14.43 -0.74
CA ILE A 77 -8.55 14.21 -2.19
C ILE A 77 -9.52 13.09 -2.61
N ALA A 78 -9.45 11.92 -1.97
CA ALA A 78 -10.24 10.74 -2.30
C ALA A 78 -11.75 11.01 -2.25
N ALA A 79 -12.22 11.79 -1.27
CA ALA A 79 -13.63 12.18 -1.16
C ALA A 79 -14.16 12.93 -2.39
N ARG A 80 -13.30 13.68 -3.08
CA ARG A 80 -13.65 14.52 -4.24
C ARG A 80 -13.42 13.82 -5.59
N THR A 81 -12.63 12.74 -5.62
CA THR A 81 -12.09 12.18 -6.86
C THR A 81 -12.40 10.70 -7.07
N LEU A 82 -12.59 9.96 -5.98
CA LEU A 82 -12.89 8.53 -5.99
C LEU A 82 -14.38 8.26 -5.80
N GLU A 83 -14.97 7.68 -6.83
CA GLU A 83 -16.39 7.35 -6.93
C GLU A 83 -16.55 5.83 -7.05
N VAL A 84 -17.51 5.27 -6.31
CA VAL A 84 -17.89 3.85 -6.41
C VAL A 84 -18.33 3.54 -7.85
N GLY A 85 -17.91 2.41 -8.38
CA GLY A 85 -18.20 1.95 -9.74
C GLY A 85 -17.36 2.63 -10.83
N LYS A 86 -16.44 3.54 -10.48
CA LYS A 86 -15.51 4.15 -11.44
C LYS A 86 -14.13 3.48 -11.34
N LYS A 87 -13.51 3.23 -12.49
CA LYS A 87 -12.14 2.71 -12.58
C LYS A 87 -11.12 3.83 -12.38
N ARG A 88 -11.07 4.39 -11.17
CA ARG A 88 -10.11 5.42 -10.75
C ARG A 88 -9.49 5.02 -9.42
N VAL A 89 -8.20 5.32 -9.27
CA VAL A 89 -7.44 5.17 -8.03
C VAL A 89 -6.58 6.41 -7.85
N LEU A 90 -6.16 6.68 -6.62
CA LEU A 90 -5.08 7.62 -6.36
C LEU A 90 -3.79 6.84 -6.24
N VAL A 91 -2.71 7.38 -6.77
CA VAL A 91 -1.36 6.82 -6.61
C VAL A 91 -0.54 7.75 -5.73
N TYR A 92 0.37 7.18 -4.95
CA TYR A 92 1.31 7.97 -4.16
C TYR A 92 2.72 7.39 -4.24
N ARG A 93 3.71 8.29 -4.18
CA ARG A 93 5.12 7.94 -4.13
C ARG A 93 5.53 7.71 -2.68
N PHE A 94 6.46 6.80 -2.46
CA PHE A 94 7.10 6.57 -1.18
C PHE A 94 8.61 6.50 -1.37
N PHE A 95 9.34 6.63 -0.26
CA PHE A 95 10.76 6.91 -0.23
C PHE A 95 11.42 6.01 0.81
N GLU A 96 12.66 5.62 0.54
CA GLU A 96 13.53 4.98 1.53
C GLU A 96 14.32 6.09 2.22
N ILE A 97 14.35 6.05 3.55
CA ILE A 97 14.94 7.09 4.39
C ILE A 97 15.84 6.41 5.40
N GLU A 98 17.02 6.98 5.66
CA GLU A 98 17.92 6.51 6.72
C GLU A 98 17.17 6.41 8.06
N GLU A 99 17.38 5.30 8.78
CA GLU A 99 16.66 5.00 10.01
C GLU A 99 16.92 6.08 11.07
N GLU A 100 18.16 6.55 11.20
CA GLU A 100 18.57 7.60 12.13
C GLU A 100 17.80 8.91 11.87
N GLU A 101 17.62 9.29 10.60
CA GLU A 101 16.89 10.50 10.22
C GLU A 101 15.39 10.37 10.51
N SER A 102 14.83 9.18 10.32
CA SER A 102 13.45 8.84 10.68
C SER A 102 13.23 8.91 12.18
N VAL A 103 14.12 8.31 12.97
CA VAL A 103 14.06 8.28 14.44
C VAL A 103 14.23 9.68 15.04
N VAL A 104 15.21 10.46 14.58
CA VAL A 104 15.45 11.85 15.05
C VAL A 104 14.22 12.73 14.81
N ARG A 105 13.50 12.51 13.70
CA ARG A 105 12.24 13.20 13.36
C ARG A 105 11.00 12.53 13.97
N ARG A 106 11.16 11.55 14.85
CA ARG A 106 10.07 10.80 15.50
C ARG A 106 9.08 10.20 14.50
N HIS A 107 9.58 9.73 13.35
CA HIS A 107 8.80 9.18 12.24
C HIS A 107 7.79 10.17 11.64
N ARG A 108 8.02 11.48 11.82
CA ARG A 108 7.14 12.55 11.30
C ARG A 108 7.87 13.35 10.23
N ILE A 109 7.84 12.83 9.01
CA ILE A 109 8.51 13.45 7.86
C ILE A 109 7.47 14.11 6.96
N GLY A 110 7.60 15.41 6.77
CA GLY A 110 6.84 16.21 5.82
C GLY A 110 7.63 16.48 4.53
N LYS A 111 7.01 17.13 3.56
CA LYS A 111 7.62 17.37 2.24
C LYS A 111 8.90 18.21 2.31
N ALA A 112 8.91 19.26 3.14
CA ALA A 112 10.09 20.11 3.33
C ALA A 112 11.29 19.31 3.86
N ALA A 113 11.08 18.52 4.91
CA ALA A 113 12.11 17.66 5.48
C ALA A 113 12.55 16.56 4.50
N LEU A 114 11.62 15.97 3.75
CA LEU A 114 11.95 15.00 2.70
C LEU A 114 12.87 15.63 1.63
N ARG A 115 12.58 16.86 1.19
CA ARG A 115 13.41 17.57 0.23
C ARG A 115 14.83 17.79 0.74
N GLU A 116 14.99 18.15 2.02
CA GLU A 116 16.30 18.26 2.65
C GLU A 116 17.06 16.92 2.65
N LEU A 117 16.37 15.83 3.00
CA LEU A 117 16.97 14.49 3.04
C LEU A 117 17.38 13.99 1.65
N LEU A 118 16.57 14.24 0.62
CA LEU A 118 16.92 13.94 -0.76
C LEU A 118 18.16 14.73 -1.21
N ASN A 119 18.24 16.02 -0.86
CA ASN A 119 19.38 16.87 -1.21
C ASN A 119 20.68 16.49 -0.47
N SER A 120 20.58 15.79 0.66
CA SER A 120 21.73 15.32 1.44
C SER A 120 22.02 13.83 1.25
N ASP A 121 21.43 13.18 0.25
CA ASP A 121 21.56 11.73 -0.03
C ASP A 121 21.15 10.81 1.14
N LYS A 122 20.29 11.29 2.05
CA LYS A 122 19.76 10.54 3.20
C LYS A 122 18.36 9.98 2.98
N ALA A 123 17.81 10.24 1.80
CA ALA A 123 16.60 9.63 1.31
C ALA A 123 16.76 9.36 -0.18
N ILE A 124 16.06 8.34 -0.66
CA ILE A 124 15.96 8.02 -2.09
C ILE A 124 14.52 7.67 -2.44
N VAL A 125 14.17 7.77 -3.72
CA VAL A 125 12.91 7.20 -4.20
C VAL A 125 13.00 5.69 -4.05
N PHE A 126 11.95 5.07 -3.53
CA PHE A 126 11.91 3.61 -3.34
C PHE A 126 12.31 2.87 -4.63
N HIS A 127 13.20 1.89 -4.49
CA HIS A 127 13.75 1.10 -5.61
C HIS A 127 14.45 1.94 -6.70
N SER A 128 14.98 3.13 -6.40
CA SER A 128 15.77 3.90 -7.39
C SER A 128 17.17 3.34 -7.65
N LEU A 129 17.75 2.61 -6.69
CA LEU A 129 19.10 2.04 -6.77
C LEU A 129 19.14 0.61 -7.33
N ILE A 130 17.99 -0.07 -7.34
CA ILE A 130 17.82 -1.40 -7.90
C ILE A 130 17.19 -1.19 -9.28
N ASN A 131 17.57 -1.96 -10.31
CA ASN A 131 17.02 -1.88 -11.68
C ASN A 131 15.51 -2.27 -11.80
N MET A 132 14.71 -1.89 -10.82
CA MET A 132 13.26 -1.99 -10.71
C MET A 132 12.58 -0.60 -10.82
N THR A 133 13.33 0.43 -11.23
CA THR A 133 12.85 1.81 -11.42
C THR A 133 11.55 1.90 -12.21
N ASN A 134 11.36 1.06 -13.25
CA ASN A 134 10.14 1.05 -14.07
C ASN A 134 8.88 0.61 -13.30
N GLY A 135 9.05 -0.09 -12.17
CA GLY A 135 7.93 -0.67 -11.42
C GLY A 135 7.20 0.35 -10.56
N HIS A 136 7.91 1.23 -9.87
CA HIS A 136 7.30 2.17 -8.92
C HIS A 136 7.41 3.64 -9.33
N GLU A 137 7.98 3.92 -10.50
CA GLU A 137 8.12 5.27 -11.02
C GLU A 137 6.76 5.97 -11.11
N ILE A 138 6.73 7.19 -10.59
CA ILE A 138 5.67 8.18 -10.84
C ILE A 138 6.41 9.37 -11.47
N PRO A 139 5.90 10.01 -12.54
CA PRO A 139 6.61 11.10 -13.19
C PRO A 139 6.61 12.38 -12.33
N LYS A 140 7.38 13.38 -12.78
CA LYS A 140 7.38 14.75 -12.25
C LYS A 140 7.74 14.87 -10.76
N LEU A 141 8.84 14.22 -10.36
CA LEU A 141 9.34 14.29 -8.98
C LEU A 141 9.80 15.70 -8.62
N GLU A 142 10.64 16.31 -9.47
CA GLU A 142 11.22 17.62 -9.20
C GLU A 142 10.15 18.72 -9.16
N GLU A 143 9.24 18.76 -10.13
CA GLU A 143 8.15 19.74 -10.12
C GLU A 143 7.22 19.54 -8.92
N TRP A 144 7.06 18.30 -8.47
CA TRP A 144 6.34 18.04 -7.22
C TRP A 144 7.13 18.59 -6.03
N LEU A 145 8.43 18.33 -5.90
CA LEU A 145 9.25 18.81 -4.78
C LEU A 145 9.34 20.34 -4.68
N GLU A 146 9.37 21.01 -5.83
CA GLU A 146 9.45 22.47 -5.95
C GLU A 146 8.13 23.17 -5.60
N GLY A 147 6.98 22.54 -5.84
CA GLY A 147 5.68 23.15 -5.58
C GLY A 147 5.41 23.38 -4.09
N ASP A 148 4.73 24.49 -3.75
CA ASP A 148 4.36 24.77 -2.37
C ASP A 148 3.31 23.79 -1.81
N GLU A 149 3.40 23.48 -0.52
CA GLU A 149 2.31 22.79 0.17
C GLU A 149 1.14 23.74 0.39
N LYS A 150 -0.04 23.32 -0.08
CA LYS A 150 -1.29 24.07 0.09
C LYS A 150 -2.03 23.59 1.33
N GLU A 151 -2.76 24.50 1.98
CA GLU A 151 -3.65 24.17 3.10
C GLU A 151 -4.64 23.05 2.73
N HIS A 152 -5.27 23.20 1.55
CA HIS A 152 -6.08 22.16 0.93
C HIS A 152 -5.28 21.41 -0.13
N PRO A 153 -5.10 20.09 0.03
CA PRO A 153 -4.37 19.27 -0.92
C PRO A 153 -5.20 19.07 -2.19
N GLY A 154 -4.50 18.89 -3.30
CA GLY A 154 -5.08 18.60 -4.61
C GLY A 154 -4.35 17.45 -5.30
N ILE A 155 -4.91 17.00 -6.42
CA ILE A 155 -4.22 16.09 -7.32
C ILE A 155 -3.07 16.85 -7.98
N PHE A 156 -1.86 16.28 -7.92
CA PHE A 156 -0.70 16.84 -8.61
C PHE A 156 -0.72 16.53 -10.11
N ASP A 157 -1.03 15.28 -10.48
CA ASP A 157 -1.24 14.87 -11.88
C ASP A 157 -2.44 13.92 -11.99
N ALA A 158 -3.41 14.24 -12.84
CA ALA A 158 -4.70 13.56 -12.94
C ALA A 158 -4.80 12.53 -14.08
N HIS A 159 -3.76 12.43 -14.92
CA HIS A 159 -3.82 11.66 -16.17
C HIS A 159 -2.68 10.65 -16.31
N LEU A 160 -2.35 9.96 -15.23
CA LEU A 160 -1.43 8.83 -15.28
C LEU A 160 -2.12 7.63 -15.91
N LYS A 161 -1.64 7.21 -17.09
CA LYS A 161 -2.18 6.07 -17.81
C LYS A 161 -1.49 4.79 -17.33
N TYR A 162 -2.29 3.78 -16.98
CA TYR A 162 -1.78 2.42 -16.78
C TYR A 162 -1.57 1.76 -18.14
N ASP A 163 -0.35 1.88 -18.69
CA ASP A 163 0.00 1.40 -20.03
C ASP A 163 1.10 0.33 -20.06
N ARG A 164 1.72 0.05 -18.91
CA ARG A 164 2.76 -0.98 -18.74
C ARG A 164 2.43 -1.88 -17.56
N ARG A 165 2.60 -3.18 -17.76
CA ARG A 165 2.17 -4.22 -16.80
C ARG A 165 3.05 -4.28 -15.57
N GLU A 166 4.28 -3.80 -15.71
CA GLU A 166 5.31 -3.77 -14.68
C GLU A 166 5.08 -2.63 -13.69
N TRP A 167 4.25 -1.64 -14.03
CA TRP A 167 3.97 -0.52 -13.14
C TRP A 167 3.07 -0.96 -11.98
N GLU A 168 3.61 -0.88 -10.77
CA GLU A 168 2.99 -1.26 -9.50
C GLU A 168 3.10 -0.12 -8.49
N PRO A 169 2.48 1.05 -8.74
CA PRO A 169 2.43 2.11 -7.76
C PRO A 169 1.64 1.66 -6.52
N GLN A 170 1.90 2.33 -5.39
CA GLN A 170 1.00 2.23 -4.25
C GLN A 170 -0.29 2.98 -4.55
N ILE A 171 -1.43 2.36 -4.22
CA ILE A 171 -2.74 2.89 -4.57
C ILE A 171 -3.64 3.10 -3.36
N VAL A 172 -4.47 4.14 -3.45
CA VAL A 172 -5.65 4.35 -2.62
C VAL A 172 -6.88 4.17 -3.49
N PHE A 173 -7.79 3.32 -3.04
CA PHE A 173 -8.93 2.87 -3.83
C PHE A 173 -10.19 2.74 -2.97
N THR A 174 -11.34 2.53 -3.62
CA THR A 174 -12.63 2.35 -2.95
C THR A 174 -12.89 0.89 -2.59
N ARG A 175 -13.72 0.64 -1.58
CA ARG A 175 -14.03 -0.74 -1.13
C ARG A 175 -14.57 -1.67 -2.23
N ASP A 176 -15.26 -1.13 -3.22
CA ASP A 176 -15.92 -1.90 -4.31
C ASP A 176 -14.97 -2.41 -5.39
N VAL A 177 -13.67 -2.09 -5.32
CA VAL A 177 -12.65 -2.71 -6.17
C VAL A 177 -12.68 -4.24 -6.00
N PRO A 178 -12.49 -5.04 -7.06
CA PRO A 178 -12.47 -6.51 -6.94
C PRO A 178 -11.47 -7.02 -5.89
N MET A 179 -11.70 -8.23 -5.37
CA MET A 179 -10.77 -8.85 -4.43
C MET A 179 -9.44 -9.19 -5.11
N HIS A 180 -8.36 -9.37 -4.32
CA HIS A 180 -7.11 -9.84 -4.88
C HIS A 180 -7.28 -11.28 -5.39
N ASP A 181 -6.62 -11.60 -6.49
CA ASP A 181 -6.56 -12.96 -7.02
C ASP A 181 -5.67 -13.82 -6.10
N GLU A 182 -6.29 -14.72 -5.35
CA GLU A 182 -5.62 -15.61 -4.38
C GLU A 182 -4.73 -16.67 -5.05
N SER A 183 -4.88 -16.88 -6.36
CA SER A 183 -3.99 -17.76 -7.14
C SER A 183 -2.70 -17.06 -7.60
N PHE A 184 -2.59 -15.74 -7.40
CA PHE A 184 -1.45 -14.97 -7.88
C PHE A 184 -0.19 -15.24 -7.04
N PRO A 185 0.94 -15.66 -7.64
CA PRO A 185 2.16 -15.97 -6.90
C PRO A 185 2.85 -14.70 -6.41
N TYR A 186 3.25 -14.70 -5.14
CA TYR A 186 4.13 -13.67 -4.57
C TYR A 186 5.57 -13.90 -5.09
N ARG A 187 6.37 -12.91 -5.51
CA ARG A 187 6.32 -11.45 -5.33
C ARG A 187 6.05 -10.66 -6.61
N ILE A 188 5.63 -11.33 -7.67
CA ILE A 188 5.46 -10.71 -8.98
C ILE A 188 4.13 -9.94 -8.94
N ARG A 189 4.04 -8.66 -9.32
CA ARG A 189 2.75 -8.01 -9.69
C ARG A 189 1.63 -8.07 -8.68
N ASN A 190 2.00 -8.13 -7.42
CA ASN A 190 1.07 -8.57 -6.40
C ASN A 190 0.21 -7.42 -5.85
N ASN A 191 0.64 -6.17 -5.95
CA ASN A 191 -0.12 -5.03 -5.40
C ASN A 191 -1.37 -4.68 -6.22
N LEU A 192 -1.43 -5.12 -7.49
CA LEU A 192 -2.53 -4.86 -8.42
C LEU A 192 -3.15 -6.15 -8.98
N ALA A 193 -2.84 -7.31 -8.40
CA ALA A 193 -3.39 -8.61 -8.80
C ALA A 193 -4.84 -8.75 -8.33
N LEU A 194 -5.78 -8.18 -9.08
CA LEU A 194 -7.22 -8.20 -8.77
C LEU A 194 -7.97 -9.18 -9.69
N VAL A 195 -9.01 -9.83 -9.17
CA VAL A 195 -9.89 -10.68 -9.98
C VAL A 195 -10.61 -9.82 -11.04
N ARG A 196 -10.77 -10.38 -12.25
CA ARG A 196 -11.41 -9.70 -13.39
C ARG A 196 -12.92 -9.63 -13.27
#